data_AF-A0A958G011-F1
#
_entry.id   AF-A0A958G011-F1
#
_cell.length_a   1.000
_cell.length_b   1.000
_cell.length_c   1.000
_cell.angle_alpha   90.00
_cell.angle_beta   90.00
_cell.angle_gamma   90.00
#
_symmetry.space_group_name_H-M   'P 1'
#
loop_
_entity.id
_entity.type
_entity.pdbx_description
1 polymer ?
#
loop_
_entity_poly.entity_id
_entity_poly.type
_entity_poly.pdbx_seq_one_letter_code
_entity_poly.pdbx_strand_id
1 'polypeptide(L)'
;MSRFQSSSKPFASFDSNSQSDMGIATFGRRLADPISRIRSVRALYIQHGLEPNYWCDLNSWTEPPTYETPRASPFFDPAEDWISIGEGAAIPAHHFAGTRQLYEALLAERLLVGEPLNIEEVITLAVNNQTAALAPFSAGAINALNAAYYRLPEAFTRKGAADFFQESQAFNAALGRYFCENCRGHPIQIAELAAGKRLSRWRHVVNSIPWGTKLAVILTDYCADALPSLEDWNQDGPVQLESSIVNLLAPDPLIAKFPKLDFMLATYAFDSIWRDEDSHYEKLGDRLFRSEYRLVVPDWHPHRSELLKHGLSWTSLSEADLSAICIEKRAVPTRLAGGDQQVLKQHFDLSNLSRAGYPGGLVKVVTQAFEECLKPTGCFVIADCGSYDHGSDGGVVTPELLSSGRVARYRPLDFLLAEQILQSRGFRVAVISVMDFVFSHLDQKELPERAIREMQGEDSGFVMLISRAC
;
A
#
# COMPACT_ATOMS: atom_id res chain seq x y z
N MET A 1 -29.03 57.68 32.42
CA MET A 1 -28.79 56.60 31.44
C MET A 1 -28.18 55.42 32.20
N SER A 2 -28.88 54.84 33.18
CA SER A 2 -29.76 53.64 33.13
C SER A 2 -29.08 52.39 32.56
N ARG A 3 -29.07 51.20 33.18
CA ARG A 3 -29.16 50.61 34.55
C ARG A 3 -29.37 49.09 34.31
N PHE A 4 -29.06 48.26 35.32
CA PHE A 4 -29.44 46.84 35.54
C PHE A 4 -28.66 45.78 34.73
N GLN A 5 -27.91 44.83 35.31
CA GLN A 5 -28.13 43.82 36.38
C GLN A 5 -29.25 42.80 36.13
N SER A 6 -28.90 41.53 36.40
CA SER A 6 -29.67 40.41 36.99
C SER A 6 -29.68 39.14 36.13
N SER A 7 -29.16 38.02 36.67
CA SER A 7 -29.89 36.92 37.34
C SER A 7 -30.27 35.82 36.32
N SER A 8 -30.38 34.51 36.58
CA SER A 8 -30.33 33.65 37.76
C SER A 8 -30.48 32.19 37.25
N LYS A 9 -29.95 31.23 38.00
CA LYS A 9 -30.13 29.75 37.95
C LYS A 9 -31.63 29.29 38.07
N PRO A 10 -32.00 28.01 38.36
CA PRO A 10 -31.73 26.64 37.80
C PRO A 10 -33.01 25.72 37.71
N PHE A 11 -32.83 24.39 37.48
CA PHE A 11 -33.76 23.22 37.69
C PHE A 11 -34.91 23.05 36.67
N ALA A 12 -35.46 21.87 36.32
CA ALA A 12 -35.40 20.47 36.78
C ALA A 12 -35.86 19.50 35.65
N SER A 13 -35.59 18.21 35.89
CA SER A 13 -36.13 16.97 35.31
C SER A 13 -37.66 16.92 35.09
N PHE A 14 -38.14 16.10 34.15
CA PHE A 14 -39.11 15.01 34.39
C PHE A 14 -39.34 14.14 33.14
N ASP A 15 -39.32 12.82 33.36
CA ASP A 15 -39.78 11.75 32.48
C ASP A 15 -41.30 11.79 32.24
N SER A 16 -41.76 11.26 31.09
CA SER A 16 -42.81 10.22 31.07
C SER A 16 -43.10 9.68 29.66
N ASN A 17 -42.85 8.38 29.49
CA ASN A 17 -43.66 7.35 28.82
C ASN A 17 -44.83 7.77 27.90
N SER A 18 -44.87 7.17 26.71
CA SER A 18 -46.09 6.53 26.21
C SER A 18 -45.76 5.32 25.34
N GLN A 19 -46.20 4.16 25.82
CA GLN A 19 -46.23 2.86 25.16
C GLN A 19 -47.23 2.83 24.00
N SER A 20 -46.96 1.99 22.99
CA SER A 20 -47.97 1.06 22.47
C SER A 20 -47.30 -0.16 21.81
N ASP A 21 -47.45 -1.30 22.50
CA ASP A 21 -47.26 -2.65 22.02
C ASP A 21 -48.27 -3.02 20.92
N MET A 22 -47.86 -3.87 19.97
CA MET A 22 -48.31 -5.28 19.90
C MET A 22 -48.07 -5.90 18.51
N GLY A 23 -47.42 -7.05 18.52
CA GLY A 23 -47.27 -7.95 17.37
C GLY A 23 -46.58 -9.25 17.76
N ILE A 24 -47.11 -9.95 18.77
CA ILE A 24 -46.68 -11.30 19.18
C ILE A 24 -47.21 -12.33 18.18
N ALA A 25 -46.33 -13.19 17.66
CA ALA A 25 -46.67 -14.57 17.34
C ALA A 25 -45.48 -15.48 17.69
N THR A 26 -45.76 -16.41 18.60
CA THR A 26 -44.83 -17.27 19.35
C THR A 26 -44.79 -18.69 18.76
N PHE A 27 -43.82 -19.48 19.25
CA PHE A 27 -43.61 -20.94 19.17
C PHE A 27 -42.66 -21.43 18.06
N GLY A 28 -41.54 -22.11 18.31
CA GLY A 28 -40.93 -22.63 19.53
C GLY A 28 -40.19 -23.94 19.23
N ARG A 29 -38.96 -24.12 19.73
CA ARG A 29 -38.41 -25.41 20.22
C ARG A 29 -36.95 -25.29 20.71
N ARG A 30 -36.78 -25.70 21.97
CA ARG A 30 -35.65 -26.41 22.59
C ARG A 30 -34.26 -25.76 22.55
N LEU A 31 -34.03 -25.04 23.64
CA LEU A 31 -32.79 -24.99 24.40
C LEU A 31 -32.13 -26.38 24.51
N ALA A 32 -30.95 -26.50 23.90
CA ALA A 32 -29.88 -27.37 24.34
C ALA A 32 -28.59 -26.54 24.27
N ASP A 33 -28.02 -26.34 25.46
CA ASP A 33 -26.67 -25.86 25.82
C ASP A 33 -26.18 -24.45 25.39
N PRO A 34 -26.27 -23.45 26.30
CA PRO A 34 -25.64 -22.13 26.16
C PRO A 34 -24.16 -22.06 26.57
N ILE A 35 -23.48 -23.17 26.89
CA ILE A 35 -22.06 -23.13 27.31
C ILE A 35 -21.09 -22.82 26.14
N SER A 36 -21.51 -22.91 24.86
CA SER A 36 -20.58 -22.84 23.72
C SER A 36 -20.52 -21.51 22.95
N ARG A 37 -21.20 -20.45 23.40
CA ARG A 37 -21.07 -19.13 22.76
C ARG A 37 -20.44 -18.13 23.72
N ILE A 38 -19.28 -17.62 23.29
CA ILE A 38 -18.68 -16.38 23.78
C ILE A 38 -17.92 -16.58 25.11
N ARG A 39 -16.87 -17.40 25.08
CA ARG A 39 -15.65 -17.07 25.85
C ARG A 39 -14.76 -16.20 24.98
N SER A 40 -15.18 -14.95 24.84
CA SER A 40 -14.34 -13.88 24.33
C SER A 40 -13.10 -13.77 25.22
N VAL A 41 -11.95 -13.85 24.58
CA VAL A 41 -10.59 -13.53 25.06
C VAL A 41 -10.47 -12.08 25.61
N ARG A 42 -11.56 -11.33 25.71
CA ARG A 42 -11.62 -9.91 26.04
C ARG A 42 -12.21 -9.61 27.44
N ALA A 43 -13.03 -10.50 28.02
CA ALA A 43 -13.75 -10.21 29.27
C ALA A 43 -12.95 -10.48 30.56
N LEU A 44 -11.99 -11.43 30.52
CA LEU A 44 -11.09 -11.71 31.64
C LEU A 44 -9.94 -10.70 31.78
N TYR A 45 -9.58 -10.01 30.69
CA TYR A 45 -8.53 -8.99 30.66
C TYR A 45 -8.89 -7.70 31.43
N ILE A 46 -10.18 -7.40 31.56
CA ILE A 46 -10.68 -6.17 32.19
C ILE A 46 -10.87 -6.34 33.71
N GLN A 47 -11.02 -7.57 34.21
CA GLN A 47 -11.36 -7.80 35.63
C GLN A 47 -10.13 -7.91 36.56
N HIS A 48 -8.91 -8.09 36.02
CA HIS A 48 -7.69 -8.35 36.82
C HIS A 48 -6.51 -7.39 36.57
N GLY A 49 -6.66 -6.37 35.71
CA GLY A 49 -5.82 -5.18 35.72
C GLY A 49 -4.31 -5.34 35.43
N LEU A 50 -3.86 -6.36 34.69
CA LEU A 50 -2.45 -6.52 34.26
C LEU A 50 -2.33 -7.15 32.83
N GLU A 51 -1.25 -6.78 32.14
CA GLU A 51 -1.04 -6.51 30.69
C GLU A 51 -1.04 -7.66 29.65
N PRO A 52 -1.22 -7.35 28.34
CA PRO A 52 -1.28 -8.34 27.26
C PRO A 52 0.12 -8.73 26.75
N ASN A 53 0.59 -9.89 27.21
CA ASN A 53 1.61 -10.65 26.48
C ASN A 53 0.89 -11.52 25.45
N TYR A 54 0.96 -11.11 24.18
CA TYR A 54 0.42 -11.82 23.03
C TYR A 54 1.23 -13.10 22.78
N TRP A 55 0.65 -14.25 23.12
CA TRP A 55 1.12 -15.58 22.72
C TRP A 55 0.06 -16.18 21.79
N CYS A 56 0.51 -16.77 20.69
CA CYS A 56 -0.26 -17.81 20.01
C CYS A 56 -0.41 -18.96 21.04
N ASP A 57 -1.61 -19.20 21.55
CA ASP A 57 -1.84 -20.27 22.52
C ASP A 57 -1.84 -21.64 21.82
N LEU A 58 -0.64 -22.10 21.48
CA LEU A 58 -0.36 -23.44 20.94
C LEU A 58 -0.84 -24.56 21.87
N ASN A 59 -1.21 -24.28 23.13
CA ASN A 59 -1.75 -25.31 24.03
C ASN A 59 -3.18 -25.70 23.70
N SER A 60 -3.91 -24.87 22.96
CA SER A 60 -5.28 -25.17 22.49
C SER A 60 -5.31 -26.06 21.24
N TRP A 61 -4.15 -26.30 20.62
CA TRP A 61 -4.02 -27.04 19.36
C TRP A 61 -3.84 -28.52 19.66
N THR A 62 -4.96 -29.24 19.79
CA THR A 62 -4.97 -30.70 20.06
C THR A 62 -5.19 -31.54 18.80
N GLU A 63 -5.73 -30.95 17.73
CA GLU A 63 -6.00 -31.62 16.46
C GLU A 63 -5.72 -30.65 15.28
N PRO A 64 -5.16 -31.14 14.14
CA PRO A 64 -5.02 -30.31 12.95
C PRO A 64 -6.36 -29.74 12.53
N PRO A 65 -6.42 -28.46 12.09
CA PRO A 65 -7.66 -27.89 11.59
C PRO A 65 -8.23 -28.82 10.53
N THR A 66 -9.44 -29.31 10.79
CA THR A 66 -10.15 -30.13 9.82
C THR A 66 -10.60 -29.20 8.70
N TYR A 67 -9.79 -29.11 7.65
CA TYR A 67 -10.22 -28.57 6.37
C TYR A 67 -11.25 -29.55 5.78
N GLU A 68 -12.48 -29.57 6.32
CA GLU A 68 -13.59 -30.24 5.68
C GLU A 68 -13.71 -29.66 4.26
N THR A 69 -13.87 -30.56 3.28
CA THR A 69 -14.24 -30.29 1.88
C THR A 69 -14.94 -28.94 1.70
N PRO A 70 -14.58 -28.16 0.65
CA PRO A 70 -14.90 -26.75 0.52
C PRO A 70 -16.40 -26.54 0.73
N ARG A 71 -16.79 -26.11 1.93
CA ARG A 71 -18.06 -25.43 2.08
C ARG A 71 -17.89 -24.17 1.24
N ALA A 72 -18.80 -23.97 0.30
CA ALA A 72 -18.97 -22.74 -0.45
C ALA A 72 -19.38 -21.59 0.49
N SER A 73 -18.55 -21.30 1.50
CA SER A 73 -18.55 -20.04 2.23
C SER A 73 -17.67 -19.10 1.43
N PRO A 74 -18.23 -18.06 0.80
CA PRO A 74 -17.46 -17.05 0.09
C PRO A 74 -16.73 -16.09 1.06
N PHE A 75 -16.80 -16.35 2.36
CA PHE A 75 -16.10 -15.60 3.40
C PHE A 75 -15.08 -16.54 4.03
N PHE A 76 -13.93 -16.63 3.37
CA PHE A 76 -12.66 -16.97 3.99
C PHE A 76 -12.25 -15.77 4.84
N ASP A 77 -11.99 -15.95 6.13
CA ASP A 77 -11.45 -14.87 6.98
C ASP A 77 -9.92 -14.98 7.00
N PRO A 78 -9.21 -14.10 6.29
CA PRO A 78 -7.75 -14.12 6.25
C PRO A 78 -7.13 -13.91 7.62
N ALA A 79 -7.86 -13.38 8.61
CA ALA A 79 -7.35 -13.10 9.94
C ALA A 79 -7.18 -14.36 10.82
N GLU A 80 -7.81 -15.48 10.48
CA GLU A 80 -7.78 -16.70 11.31
C GLU A 80 -6.63 -17.67 10.93
N ASP A 81 -5.99 -17.49 9.76
CA ASP A 81 -5.03 -18.43 9.18
C ASP A 81 -3.56 -17.94 9.16
N TRP A 82 -3.20 -16.94 9.97
CA TRP A 82 -1.81 -16.50 10.13
C TRP A 82 -1.22 -16.92 11.48
N ILE A 83 0.06 -17.29 11.44
CA ILE A 83 0.89 -17.37 12.65
C ILE A 83 1.71 -16.08 12.74
N SER A 84 1.20 -15.10 13.49
CA SER A 84 1.92 -13.88 13.87
C SER A 84 2.77 -14.12 15.12
N ILE A 85 4.05 -13.72 15.08
CA ILE A 85 5.00 -13.87 16.18
C ILE A 85 5.71 -12.54 16.38
N GLY A 86 5.77 -12.04 17.63
CA GLY A 86 6.55 -10.84 17.95
C GLY A 86 5.85 -9.50 17.68
N GLU A 87 4.53 -9.40 17.84
CA GLU A 87 3.81 -8.12 17.72
C GLU A 87 3.97 -7.20 18.97
N GLY A 88 5.15 -7.15 19.59
CA GLY A 88 5.42 -6.40 20.84
C GLY A 88 6.82 -5.77 20.92
N ALA A 89 7.09 -4.95 21.94
CA ALA A 89 8.27 -4.08 22.02
C ALA A 89 9.65 -4.78 22.11
N ALA A 90 9.70 -6.10 22.21
CA ALA A 90 10.95 -6.86 22.49
C ALA A 90 11.36 -7.86 21.39
N ILE A 91 10.48 -8.19 20.45
CA ILE A 91 10.71 -9.21 19.41
C ILE A 91 10.22 -8.64 18.09
N PRO A 92 10.95 -8.78 16.97
CA PRO A 92 10.48 -8.25 15.69
C PRO A 92 9.31 -9.06 15.15
N ALA A 93 8.48 -8.45 14.32
CA ALA A 93 7.28 -9.10 13.80
C ALA A 93 7.63 -10.09 12.68
N HIS A 94 7.17 -11.34 12.84
CA HIS A 94 7.18 -12.40 11.84
C HIS A 94 5.74 -12.85 11.55
N HIS A 95 5.45 -13.19 10.30
CA HIS A 95 4.14 -13.67 9.89
C HIS A 95 4.28 -14.81 8.90
N PHE A 96 3.70 -15.95 9.25
CA PHE A 96 3.73 -17.16 8.44
C PHE A 96 2.33 -17.64 8.12
N ALA A 97 2.13 -18.24 6.96
CA ALA A 97 0.85 -18.82 6.59
C ALA A 97 0.60 -20.07 7.44
N GLY A 98 -0.58 -20.17 8.05
CA GLY A 98 -1.03 -21.31 8.83
C GLY A 98 -1.36 -22.52 7.96
N THR A 99 -0.37 -23.05 7.24
CA THR A 99 -0.55 -24.25 6.42
C THR A 99 -0.64 -25.50 7.28
N ARG A 100 -1.28 -26.54 6.76
CA ARG A 100 -1.39 -27.84 7.43
C ARG A 100 -0.01 -28.43 7.69
N GLN A 101 0.94 -28.30 6.76
CA GLN A 101 2.29 -28.83 6.99
C GLN A 101 3.04 -28.06 8.07
N LEU A 102 2.85 -26.74 8.16
CA LEU A 102 3.48 -25.96 9.24
C LEU A 102 2.91 -26.39 10.59
N TYR A 103 1.59 -26.53 10.66
CA TYR A 103 0.92 -27.04 11.85
C TYR A 103 1.43 -28.43 12.25
N GLU A 104 1.49 -29.38 11.32
CA GLU A 104 1.97 -30.75 11.57
C GLU A 104 3.44 -30.76 12.03
N ALA A 105 4.29 -29.90 11.47
CA ALA A 105 5.68 -29.76 11.89
C ALA A 105 5.81 -29.22 13.32
N LEU A 106 5.03 -28.18 13.67
CA LEU A 106 5.01 -27.60 15.01
C LEU A 106 4.50 -28.61 16.05
N LEU A 107 3.45 -29.37 15.73
CA LEU A 107 2.96 -30.43 16.62
C LEU A 107 3.97 -31.56 16.80
N ALA A 108 4.58 -32.03 15.72
CA ALA A 108 5.55 -33.11 15.79
C ALA A 108 6.75 -32.73 16.66
N GLU A 109 7.27 -31.51 16.51
CA GLU A 109 8.38 -31.02 17.35
C GLU A 109 7.95 -30.88 18.81
N ARG A 110 6.76 -30.32 19.08
CA ARG A 110 6.22 -30.23 20.45
C ARG A 110 6.12 -31.60 21.10
N LEU A 111 5.62 -32.61 20.39
CA LEU A 111 5.49 -33.98 20.90
C LEU A 111 6.86 -34.64 21.15
N LEU A 112 7.87 -34.31 20.35
CA LEU A 112 9.24 -34.79 20.52
C LEU A 112 9.91 -34.18 21.76
N VAL A 113 9.80 -32.85 21.92
CA VAL A 113 10.39 -32.10 23.04
C VAL A 113 9.67 -32.40 24.36
N GLY A 114 8.34 -32.63 24.30
CA GLY A 114 7.51 -32.91 25.46
C GLY A 114 7.10 -31.67 26.26
N GLU A 115 7.49 -30.48 25.80
CA GLU A 115 7.20 -29.17 26.43
C GLU A 115 6.73 -28.16 25.35
N PRO A 116 6.12 -27.02 25.73
CA PRO A 116 5.79 -25.96 24.79
C PRO A 116 7.04 -25.43 24.06
N LEU A 117 6.92 -25.25 22.73
CA LEU A 117 7.99 -24.68 21.91
C LEU A 117 8.21 -23.21 22.28
N ASN A 118 9.47 -22.78 22.33
CA ASN A 118 9.82 -21.39 22.49
C ASN A 118 9.73 -20.63 21.15
N ILE A 119 9.75 -19.30 21.21
CA ILE A 119 9.57 -18.43 20.04
C ILE A 119 10.64 -18.68 18.95
N GLU A 120 11.89 -18.92 19.32
CA GLU A 120 12.97 -19.16 18.35
C GLU A 120 12.79 -20.50 17.64
N GLU A 121 12.32 -21.53 18.35
CA GLU A 121 11.98 -22.84 17.79
C GLU A 121 10.83 -22.73 16.77
N VAL A 122 9.75 -22.02 17.13
CA VAL A 122 8.61 -21.79 16.22
C VAL A 122 9.06 -21.05 14.96
N ILE A 123 9.83 -19.96 15.10
CA ILE A 123 10.36 -19.21 13.95
C ILE A 123 11.26 -20.11 13.09
N THR A 124 12.13 -20.91 13.71
CA THR A 124 13.05 -21.81 12.99
C THR A 124 12.30 -22.85 12.18
N LEU A 125 11.29 -23.50 12.77
CA LEU A 125 10.44 -24.46 12.08
C LEU A 125 9.66 -23.81 10.93
N ALA A 126 9.09 -22.63 11.17
CA ALA A 126 8.33 -21.90 10.15
C ALA A 126 9.21 -21.50 8.95
N VAL A 127 10.40 -20.97 9.21
CA VAL A 127 11.38 -20.61 8.16
C VAL A 127 11.84 -21.86 7.38
N ASN A 128 12.07 -22.97 8.07
CA ASN A 128 12.53 -24.22 7.45
C ASN A 128 11.44 -24.97 6.69
N ASN A 129 10.15 -24.71 6.97
CA ASN A 129 9.07 -25.26 6.19
C ASN A 129 8.97 -24.57 4.82
N GLN A 130 9.48 -25.21 3.77
CA GLN A 130 9.48 -24.68 2.40
C GLN A 130 8.50 -25.41 1.47
N THR A 131 7.75 -26.39 1.98
CA THR A 131 6.94 -27.31 1.15
C THR A 131 5.79 -26.64 0.39
N ALA A 132 5.41 -25.44 0.79
CA ALA A 132 4.36 -24.65 0.16
C ALA A 132 4.89 -23.35 -0.48
N ALA A 133 6.21 -23.14 -0.49
CA ALA A 133 6.81 -21.89 -0.96
C ALA A 133 7.08 -21.92 -2.48
N LEU A 134 6.75 -20.82 -3.16
CA LEU A 134 7.10 -20.62 -4.57
C LEU A 134 8.58 -20.25 -4.76
N ALA A 135 9.18 -19.64 -3.75
CA ALA A 135 10.59 -19.23 -3.74
C ALA A 135 11.09 -19.08 -2.29
N PRO A 136 12.42 -19.09 -2.06
CA PRO A 136 13.01 -18.71 -0.78
C PRO A 136 12.68 -17.26 -0.39
N PHE A 137 12.91 -16.93 0.88
CA PHE A 137 12.78 -15.55 1.38
C PHE A 137 13.73 -14.58 0.64
N SER A 138 13.20 -13.44 0.20
CA SER A 138 13.97 -12.33 -0.34
C SER A 138 13.26 -11.00 -0.11
N ALA A 139 13.97 -9.88 -0.20
CA ALA A 139 13.36 -8.55 -0.10
C ALA A 139 12.37 -8.27 -1.24
N GLY A 140 12.62 -8.82 -2.44
CA GLY A 140 11.85 -8.58 -3.66
C GLY A 140 10.84 -9.65 -4.05
N ALA A 141 10.61 -10.69 -3.23
CA ALA A 141 9.72 -11.82 -3.59
C ALA A 141 8.30 -11.36 -3.97
N ILE A 142 7.85 -10.27 -3.35
CA ILE A 142 6.59 -9.57 -3.61
C ILE A 142 6.46 -9.15 -5.08
N ASN A 143 7.54 -8.73 -5.73
CA ASN A 143 7.49 -8.20 -7.09
C ASN A 143 7.08 -9.23 -8.13
N ALA A 144 7.42 -10.50 -7.89
CA ALA A 144 7.01 -11.55 -8.79
C ALA A 144 5.47 -11.63 -8.85
N LEU A 145 4.80 -11.41 -7.72
CA LEU A 145 3.35 -11.39 -7.63
C LEU A 145 2.75 -10.18 -8.35
N ASN A 146 3.29 -8.98 -8.11
CA ASN A 146 2.84 -7.76 -8.79
C ASN A 146 3.04 -7.87 -10.32
N ALA A 147 4.20 -8.37 -10.77
CA ALA A 147 4.48 -8.60 -12.18
C ALA A 147 3.53 -9.61 -12.82
N ALA A 148 3.11 -10.64 -12.08
CA ALA A 148 2.12 -11.60 -12.55
C ALA A 148 0.72 -10.98 -12.63
N TYR A 149 0.35 -10.15 -11.66
CA TYR A 149 -0.92 -9.41 -11.66
C TYR A 149 -1.06 -8.49 -12.87
N TYR A 150 -0.03 -7.69 -13.18
CA TYR A 150 -0.05 -6.76 -14.31
C TYR A 150 -0.07 -7.44 -15.70
N ARG A 151 0.02 -8.78 -15.77
CA ARG A 151 -0.22 -9.53 -17.01
C ARG A 151 -1.68 -9.91 -17.22
N LEU A 152 -2.51 -9.82 -16.17
CA LEU A 152 -3.92 -10.10 -16.25
C LEU A 152 -4.68 -8.88 -16.78
N PRO A 153 -5.61 -9.04 -17.74
CA PRO A 153 -6.46 -7.95 -18.21
C PRO A 153 -7.18 -7.20 -17.08
N GLU A 154 -7.55 -7.93 -16.01
CA GLU A 154 -8.25 -7.44 -14.82
C GLU A 154 -7.48 -6.36 -14.05
N ALA A 155 -6.14 -6.33 -14.15
CA ALA A 155 -5.32 -5.31 -13.51
C ALA A 155 -5.64 -3.89 -14.02
N PHE A 156 -6.22 -3.78 -15.22
CA PHE A 156 -6.50 -2.50 -15.89
C PHE A 156 -7.99 -2.15 -15.96
N THR A 157 -8.88 -2.92 -15.32
CA THR A 157 -10.34 -2.76 -15.43
C THR A 157 -11.03 -2.23 -14.15
N ARG A 158 -10.32 -2.10 -13.03
CA ARG A 158 -10.93 -1.75 -11.72
C ARG A 158 -11.03 -0.24 -11.48
N LYS A 159 -12.10 0.15 -10.78
CA LYS A 159 -12.29 1.48 -10.16
C LYS A 159 -11.53 1.53 -8.84
N GLY A 160 -10.73 2.56 -8.61
CA GLY A 160 -9.95 2.72 -7.38
C GLY A 160 -9.25 4.08 -7.30
N ALA A 161 -8.37 4.25 -6.31
CA ALA A 161 -7.59 5.47 -6.08
C ALA A 161 -6.81 5.97 -7.32
N ALA A 162 -6.36 5.06 -8.19
CA ALA A 162 -5.76 5.41 -9.49
C ALA A 162 -6.67 6.29 -10.37
N ASP A 163 -7.99 6.05 -10.34
CA ASP A 163 -8.97 6.82 -11.11
C ASP A 163 -9.05 8.28 -10.65
N PHE A 164 -8.79 8.56 -9.36
CA PHE A 164 -8.76 9.95 -8.86
C PHE A 164 -7.74 10.79 -9.63
N PHE A 165 -6.48 10.34 -9.74
CA PHE A 165 -5.46 11.10 -10.46
C PHE A 165 -5.71 11.15 -11.97
N GLN A 166 -6.35 10.12 -12.54
CA GLN A 166 -6.65 10.04 -13.97
C GLN A 166 -7.87 10.86 -14.40
N GLU A 167 -8.82 11.11 -13.48
CA GLU A 167 -10.10 11.76 -13.76
C GLU A 167 -10.28 13.12 -13.08
N SER A 168 -9.50 13.44 -12.05
CA SER A 168 -9.62 14.71 -11.34
C SER A 168 -9.29 15.88 -12.25
N GLN A 169 -10.34 16.59 -12.68
CA GLN A 169 -10.21 17.76 -13.55
C GLN A 169 -9.36 18.86 -12.89
N ALA A 170 -9.56 19.11 -11.59
CA ALA A 170 -8.85 20.14 -10.85
C ALA A 170 -7.35 19.85 -10.75
N PHE A 171 -6.99 18.62 -10.36
CA PHE A 171 -5.59 18.19 -10.28
C PHE A 171 -4.91 18.24 -11.65
N ASN A 172 -5.54 17.71 -12.69
CA ASN A 172 -4.96 17.69 -14.03
C ASN A 172 -4.87 19.08 -14.68
N ALA A 173 -5.80 20.00 -14.37
CA ALA A 173 -5.68 21.40 -14.77
C ALA A 173 -4.54 22.13 -14.03
N ALA A 174 -4.37 21.86 -12.72
CA ALA A 174 -3.25 22.40 -11.95
C ALA A 174 -1.90 21.89 -12.49
N LEU A 175 -1.81 20.61 -12.87
CA LEU A 175 -0.63 20.05 -13.55
C LEU A 175 -0.30 20.80 -14.85
N GLY A 176 -1.30 21.07 -15.69
CA GLY A 176 -1.08 21.82 -16.93
C GLY A 176 -0.56 23.24 -16.70
N ARG A 177 -1.11 23.95 -15.71
CA ARG A 177 -0.59 25.27 -15.28
C ARG A 177 0.83 25.16 -14.76
N TYR A 178 1.10 24.20 -13.87
CA TYR A 178 2.42 23.93 -13.32
C TYR A 178 3.47 23.71 -14.42
N PHE A 179 3.16 22.92 -15.46
CA PHE A 179 4.07 22.69 -16.58
C PHE A 179 4.44 24.00 -17.31
N CYS A 180 3.47 24.88 -17.53
CA CYS A 180 3.68 26.15 -18.23
C CYS A 180 4.42 27.19 -17.39
N GLU A 181 4.18 27.21 -16.08
CA GLU A 181 4.85 28.11 -15.15
C GLU A 181 6.33 27.76 -14.97
N ASN A 182 6.66 26.46 -15.06
CA ASN A 182 7.99 25.93 -14.76
C ASN A 182 8.79 25.52 -16.00
N CYS A 183 8.22 25.58 -17.21
CA CYS A 183 8.96 25.39 -18.44
C CYS A 183 8.62 26.46 -19.47
N ARG A 184 9.66 27.10 -20.03
CA ARG A 184 9.55 28.10 -21.10
C ARG A 184 9.87 27.53 -22.48
N GLY A 185 10.31 26.27 -22.56
CA GLY A 185 10.65 25.60 -23.80
C GLY A 185 9.38 25.06 -24.49
N HIS A 186 9.35 25.12 -25.82
CA HIS A 186 8.27 24.54 -26.61
C HIS A 186 8.82 23.66 -27.74
N PRO A 187 8.23 22.47 -27.99
CA PRO A 187 7.23 21.82 -27.14
C PRO A 187 7.79 21.39 -25.77
N ILE A 188 6.96 21.45 -24.73
CA ILE A 188 7.30 20.94 -23.38
C ILE A 188 7.36 19.41 -23.46
N GLN A 189 8.51 18.83 -23.13
CA GLN A 189 8.77 17.39 -23.22
C GLN A 189 8.39 16.69 -21.91
N ILE A 190 7.44 15.76 -21.96
CA ILE A 190 6.93 15.06 -20.78
C ILE A 190 6.97 13.55 -21.01
N ALA A 191 7.35 12.78 -19.99
CA ALA A 191 7.07 11.34 -19.96
C ALA A 191 6.19 11.00 -18.76
N GLU A 192 5.20 10.13 -18.97
CA GLU A 192 4.33 9.62 -17.92
C GLU A 192 4.61 8.13 -17.69
N LEU A 193 4.93 7.79 -16.45
CA LEU A 193 5.20 6.45 -15.97
C LEU A 193 3.92 5.77 -15.50
N ALA A 194 3.69 4.54 -15.95
CA ALA A 194 2.47 3.75 -15.67
C ALA A 194 1.19 4.52 -16.04
N ALA A 195 1.12 4.99 -17.28
CA ALA A 195 0.06 5.88 -17.76
C ALA A 195 -1.32 5.21 -17.81
N GLY A 196 -1.38 3.88 -17.95
CA GLY A 196 -2.61 3.14 -18.16
C GLY A 196 -3.35 3.53 -19.45
N LYS A 197 -4.61 3.08 -19.56
CA LYS A 197 -5.41 3.18 -20.79
C LYS A 197 -6.16 4.49 -20.98
N ARG A 198 -6.32 5.29 -19.92
CA ARG A 198 -7.22 6.46 -19.95
C ARG A 198 -6.47 7.71 -20.34
N LEU A 199 -6.96 8.41 -21.36
CA LEU A 199 -6.40 9.69 -21.82
C LEU A 199 -7.18 10.91 -21.30
N SER A 200 -8.17 10.72 -20.43
CA SER A 200 -9.00 11.80 -19.88
C SER A 200 -8.18 12.92 -19.26
N ARG A 201 -7.16 12.58 -18.47
CA ARG A 201 -6.27 13.56 -17.83
C ARG A 201 -5.65 14.55 -18.80
N TRP A 202 -5.17 14.07 -19.95
CA TRP A 202 -4.51 14.91 -20.94
C TRP A 202 -5.47 15.91 -21.57
N ARG A 203 -6.79 15.64 -21.55
CA ARG A 203 -7.79 16.61 -22.02
C ARG A 203 -7.88 17.77 -21.05
N HIS A 204 -7.89 17.46 -19.75
CA HIS A 204 -7.93 18.47 -18.69
C HIS A 204 -6.62 19.28 -18.64
N VAL A 205 -5.47 18.63 -18.79
CA VAL A 205 -4.16 19.30 -18.92
C VAL A 205 -4.17 20.26 -20.10
N VAL A 206 -4.52 19.78 -21.30
CA VAL A 206 -4.54 20.59 -22.53
C VAL A 206 -5.51 21.77 -22.43
N ASN A 207 -6.67 21.58 -21.82
CA ASN A 207 -7.66 22.66 -21.67
C ASN A 207 -7.21 23.76 -20.68
N SER A 208 -6.16 23.52 -19.90
CA SER A 208 -5.64 24.45 -18.89
C SER A 208 -4.39 25.21 -19.32
N ILE A 209 -3.72 24.80 -20.40
CA ILE A 209 -2.49 25.46 -20.87
C ILE A 209 -2.80 26.71 -21.74
N PRO A 210 -1.92 27.73 -21.75
CA PRO A 210 -2.10 28.92 -22.59
C PRO A 210 -2.14 28.59 -24.08
N TRP A 211 -2.91 29.36 -24.85
CA TRP A 211 -3.00 29.21 -26.31
C TRP A 211 -1.61 29.30 -26.97
N GLY A 212 -1.34 28.39 -27.90
CA GLY A 212 -0.05 28.27 -28.60
C GLY A 212 0.98 27.40 -27.89
N THR A 213 0.74 27.00 -26.63
CA THR A 213 1.59 26.02 -25.92
C THR A 213 1.46 24.66 -26.60
N LYS A 214 2.61 23.98 -26.79
CA LYS A 214 2.68 22.62 -27.32
C LYS A 214 3.29 21.68 -26.29
N LEU A 215 2.69 20.50 -26.13
CA LEU A 215 3.16 19.40 -25.30
C LEU A 215 3.58 18.23 -26.19
N ALA A 216 4.72 17.61 -25.89
CA ALA A 216 5.12 16.32 -26.46
C ALA A 216 5.20 15.33 -25.31
N VAL A 217 4.33 14.33 -25.31
CA VAL A 217 4.12 13.43 -24.18
C VAL A 217 4.37 11.98 -24.58
N ILE A 218 5.22 11.31 -23.82
CA ILE A 218 5.50 9.89 -23.94
C ILE A 218 4.74 9.15 -22.84
N LEU A 219 3.73 8.37 -23.22
CA LEU A 219 2.96 7.54 -22.31
C LEU A 219 3.61 6.17 -22.18
N THR A 220 3.92 5.75 -20.96
CA THR A 220 4.67 4.51 -20.73
C THR A 220 3.94 3.56 -19.81
N ASP A 221 4.08 2.27 -20.09
CA ASP A 221 3.51 1.22 -19.25
C ASP A 221 4.27 -0.12 -19.42
N TYR A 222 3.95 -1.07 -18.54
CA TYR A 222 4.59 -2.39 -18.46
C TYR A 222 4.47 -3.20 -19.75
N CYS A 223 3.32 -3.13 -20.43
CA CYS A 223 3.02 -3.88 -21.64
C CYS A 223 2.17 -3.08 -22.64
N ALA A 224 2.15 -3.54 -23.89
CA ALA A 224 1.35 -2.92 -24.95
C ALA A 224 -0.15 -2.91 -24.62
N ASP A 225 -0.63 -3.96 -23.96
CA ASP A 225 -2.05 -4.10 -23.60
C ASP A 225 -2.49 -3.12 -22.53
N ALA A 226 -1.57 -2.47 -21.82
CA ALA A 226 -1.85 -1.44 -20.81
C ALA A 226 -1.85 -0.02 -21.40
N LEU A 227 -1.25 0.16 -22.58
CA LEU A 227 -1.12 1.46 -23.23
C LEU A 227 -2.44 1.92 -23.86
N PRO A 228 -2.68 3.23 -23.93
CA PRO A 228 -3.88 3.79 -24.54
C PRO A 228 -3.80 3.74 -26.07
N SER A 229 -4.96 3.62 -26.72
CA SER A 229 -5.06 3.89 -28.16
C SER A 229 -4.94 5.39 -28.43
N LEU A 230 -4.09 5.76 -29.40
CA LEU A 230 -3.77 7.16 -29.73
C LEU A 230 -4.47 7.67 -31.01
N GLU A 231 -5.31 6.85 -31.65
CA GLU A 231 -5.89 7.10 -32.98
C GLU A 231 -6.62 8.45 -33.08
N ASP A 232 -7.31 8.87 -32.01
CA ASP A 232 -8.12 10.10 -31.98
C ASP A 232 -7.36 11.36 -31.53
N TRP A 233 -6.09 11.23 -31.09
CA TRP A 233 -5.40 12.32 -30.39
C TRP A 233 -4.39 13.09 -31.23
N ASN A 234 -3.70 12.40 -32.14
CA ASN A 234 -2.57 12.99 -32.86
C ASN A 234 -2.97 13.83 -34.09
N GLN A 235 -4.12 14.51 -34.03
CA GLN A 235 -4.58 15.46 -35.06
C GLN A 235 -4.15 16.88 -34.65
N ASP A 236 -3.29 17.54 -35.44
CA ASP A 236 -2.76 18.93 -35.31
C ASP A 236 -3.22 19.74 -34.07
N GLY A 237 -2.81 19.28 -32.89
CA GLY A 237 -3.29 19.77 -31.60
C GLY A 237 -2.19 20.34 -30.73
N PRO A 238 -2.55 20.94 -29.57
CA PRO A 238 -1.58 21.43 -28.58
C PRO A 238 -0.84 20.29 -27.85
N VAL A 239 -1.17 19.03 -28.12
CA VAL A 239 -0.51 17.86 -27.56
C VAL A 239 -0.18 16.86 -28.67
N GLN A 240 1.03 16.33 -28.63
CA GLN A 240 1.45 15.17 -29.40
C GLN A 240 1.71 14.03 -28.43
N LEU A 241 1.01 12.91 -28.60
CA LEU A 241 1.14 11.73 -27.75
C LEU A 241 1.92 10.65 -28.51
N GLU A 242 2.90 10.05 -27.85
CA GLU A 242 3.50 8.78 -28.25
C GLU A 242 3.42 7.77 -27.11
N SER A 243 3.58 6.49 -27.42
CA SER A 243 3.57 5.43 -26.41
C SER A 243 4.85 4.59 -26.48
N SER A 244 5.32 4.13 -25.34
CA SER A 244 6.52 3.31 -25.22
C SER A 244 6.39 2.30 -24.09
N ILE A 245 6.95 1.10 -24.28
CA ILE A 245 6.93 0.07 -23.23
C ILE A 245 8.09 0.34 -22.27
N VAL A 246 7.76 0.66 -21.01
CA VAL A 246 8.71 0.78 -19.90
C VAL A 246 8.24 -0.08 -18.74
N ASN A 247 8.99 -1.15 -18.49
CA ASN A 247 8.75 -2.01 -17.34
C ASN A 247 9.42 -1.41 -16.10
N LEU A 248 8.65 -0.72 -15.25
CA LEU A 248 9.13 -0.20 -13.96
C LEU A 248 9.46 -1.29 -12.94
N LEU A 249 8.97 -2.52 -13.13
CA LEU A 249 9.32 -3.69 -12.33
C LEU A 249 10.66 -4.31 -12.75
N ALA A 250 11.28 -3.82 -13.84
CA ALA A 250 12.60 -4.28 -14.23
C ALA A 250 13.68 -3.73 -13.28
N PRO A 251 14.78 -4.47 -13.03
CA PRO A 251 15.89 -4.00 -12.21
C PRO A 251 16.50 -2.69 -12.71
N ASP A 252 16.48 -2.47 -14.03
CA ASP A 252 16.85 -1.23 -14.69
C ASP A 252 15.74 -0.84 -15.67
N PRO A 253 14.73 -0.05 -15.22
CA PRO A 253 13.72 0.46 -16.14
C PRO A 253 14.44 1.32 -17.17
N LEU A 254 14.33 0.97 -18.45
CA LEU A 254 15.08 1.63 -19.53
C LEU A 254 14.52 3.02 -19.85
N ILE A 255 14.68 3.97 -18.92
CA ILE A 255 14.26 5.36 -19.08
C ILE A 255 15.26 6.17 -19.93
N ALA A 256 16.49 5.67 -20.09
CA ALA A 256 17.57 6.27 -20.88
C ALA A 256 17.25 6.54 -22.36
N LYS A 257 16.22 5.90 -22.92
CA LYS A 257 15.90 6.02 -24.36
C LYS A 257 15.07 7.25 -24.70
N PHE A 258 14.58 7.99 -23.71
CA PHE A 258 13.78 9.17 -23.95
C PHE A 258 14.63 10.37 -24.38
N PRO A 259 14.05 11.30 -25.17
CA PRO A 259 14.66 12.61 -25.39
C PRO A 259 14.86 13.33 -24.05
N LYS A 260 15.63 14.43 -24.05
CA LYS A 260 15.79 15.23 -22.83
C LYS A 260 14.44 15.86 -22.42
N LEU A 261 13.90 15.41 -21.30
CA LEU A 261 12.57 15.74 -20.78
C LEU A 261 12.58 17.00 -19.91
N ASP A 262 11.52 17.78 -19.98
CA ASP A 262 11.22 18.86 -19.03
C ASP A 262 10.55 18.31 -17.77
N PHE A 263 9.62 17.35 -17.93
CA PHE A 263 8.91 16.72 -16.83
C PHE A 263 8.88 15.20 -16.95
N MET A 264 8.91 14.53 -15.80
CA MET A 264 8.54 13.12 -15.68
C MET A 264 7.44 13.01 -14.64
N LEU A 265 6.34 12.35 -14.99
CA LEU A 265 5.16 12.20 -14.16
C LEU A 265 5.00 10.75 -13.75
N ALA A 266 4.78 10.48 -12.47
CA ALA A 266 4.46 9.16 -11.94
C ALA A 266 3.27 9.30 -10.97
N THR A 267 2.05 9.07 -11.45
CA THR A 267 0.86 9.12 -10.58
C THR A 267 0.37 7.73 -10.26
N TYR A 268 0.31 7.37 -8.97
CA TYR A 268 -0.14 6.05 -8.55
C TYR A 268 0.66 4.92 -9.23
N ALA A 269 1.95 5.19 -9.51
CA ALA A 269 2.86 4.28 -10.22
C ALA A 269 3.76 3.50 -9.26
N PHE A 270 4.06 4.07 -8.10
CA PHE A 270 4.96 3.49 -7.10
C PHE A 270 4.20 2.74 -5.98
N ASP A 271 2.86 2.77 -5.98
CA ASP A 271 2.04 2.13 -4.96
C ASP A 271 2.14 0.59 -5.00
N SER A 272 2.51 0.04 -6.16
CA SER A 272 2.51 -1.40 -6.44
C SER A 272 3.88 -1.89 -6.93
N ILE A 273 4.92 -1.07 -6.75
CA ILE A 273 6.28 -1.38 -7.19
C ILE A 273 7.18 -1.40 -5.97
N TRP A 274 7.55 -2.61 -5.55
CA TRP A 274 8.67 -2.82 -4.67
C TRP A 274 9.90 -3.04 -5.55
N ARG A 275 11.10 -2.68 -5.14
CA ARG A 275 12.35 -3.01 -5.83
C ARG A 275 13.31 -3.65 -4.84
N ASP A 276 14.38 -4.24 -5.34
CA ASP A 276 15.38 -4.88 -4.47
C ASP A 276 16.05 -3.86 -3.54
N GLU A 277 16.07 -2.58 -3.94
CA GLU A 277 16.53 -1.47 -3.12
C GLU A 277 15.54 -1.09 -2.01
N ASP A 278 14.27 -1.51 -2.10
CA ASP A 278 13.27 -1.23 -1.08
C ASP A 278 13.38 -2.21 0.09
N SER A 279 13.13 -1.71 1.29
CA SER A 279 13.28 -2.53 2.50
C SER A 279 12.40 -2.01 3.62
N HIS A 280 11.60 -2.90 4.21
CA HIS A 280 10.91 -2.60 5.47
C HIS A 280 11.86 -2.84 6.63
N TYR A 281 12.14 -1.79 7.38
CA TYR A 281 12.97 -1.83 8.57
C TYR A 281 12.14 -1.68 9.83
N GLU A 282 12.49 -2.46 10.85
CA GLU A 282 11.94 -2.38 12.20
C GLU A 282 13.08 -2.21 13.19
N LYS A 283 13.03 -1.15 14.02
CA LYS A 283 13.97 -0.92 15.12
C LYS A 283 13.32 -1.30 16.43
N LEU A 284 14.04 -2.08 17.24
CA LEU A 284 13.68 -2.48 18.60
C LEU A 284 14.87 -2.22 19.53
N GLY A 285 14.78 -1.14 20.31
CA GLY A 285 15.92 -0.64 21.09
C GLY A 285 17.11 -0.33 20.18
N ASP A 286 18.27 -0.92 20.45
CA ASP A 286 19.49 -0.73 19.66
C ASP A 286 19.62 -1.68 18.46
N ARG A 287 18.63 -2.55 18.24
CA ARG A 287 18.66 -3.56 17.18
C ARG A 287 17.79 -3.12 16.01
N LEU A 288 18.30 -3.32 14.81
CA LEU A 288 17.58 -3.08 13.57
C LEU A 288 17.33 -4.42 12.86
N PHE A 289 16.15 -4.56 12.29
CA PHE A 289 15.74 -5.71 11.51
C PHE A 289 15.27 -5.25 10.13
N ARG A 290 15.56 -6.05 9.10
CA ARG A 290 15.02 -5.91 7.75
C ARG A 290 13.99 -7.01 7.54
N SER A 291 12.89 -6.69 6.87
CA SER A 291 11.91 -7.70 6.47
C SER A 291 12.34 -8.40 5.18
N GLU A 292 12.14 -9.71 5.14
CA GLU A 292 12.22 -10.52 3.92
C GLU A 292 10.92 -11.27 3.74
N TYR A 293 10.56 -11.51 2.48
CA TYR A 293 9.27 -12.05 2.10
C TYR A 293 9.41 -13.34 1.32
N ARG A 294 8.43 -14.25 1.43
CA ARG A 294 8.25 -15.34 0.48
C ARG A 294 6.79 -15.53 0.14
N LEU A 295 6.54 -16.04 -1.06
CA LEU A 295 5.20 -16.37 -1.54
C LEU A 295 4.90 -17.83 -1.23
N VAL A 296 3.75 -18.08 -0.62
CA VAL A 296 3.30 -19.41 -0.20
C VAL A 296 1.92 -19.70 -0.77
N VAL A 297 1.74 -20.90 -1.29
CA VAL A 297 0.44 -21.35 -1.81
C VAL A 297 -0.24 -22.20 -0.74
N PRO A 298 -1.40 -21.80 -0.22
CA PRO A 298 -2.06 -22.52 0.87
C PRO A 298 -2.56 -23.90 0.41
N ASP A 299 -2.68 -24.82 1.36
CA ASP A 299 -2.96 -26.24 1.08
C ASP A 299 -4.34 -26.50 0.50
N TRP A 300 -5.29 -25.67 0.85
CA TRP A 300 -6.66 -25.73 0.37
C TRP A 300 -6.81 -25.18 -1.05
N HIS A 301 -5.78 -24.54 -1.62
CA HIS A 301 -5.90 -23.90 -2.91
C HIS A 301 -6.07 -24.93 -4.05
N PRO A 302 -7.14 -24.86 -4.86
CA PRO A 302 -7.44 -25.86 -5.89
C PRO A 302 -6.31 -26.08 -6.90
N HIS A 303 -5.57 -25.01 -7.23
CA HIS A 303 -4.46 -25.06 -8.18
C HIS A 303 -3.07 -25.12 -7.52
N ARG A 304 -2.99 -25.51 -6.24
CA ARG A 304 -1.72 -25.55 -5.49
C ARG A 304 -0.61 -26.29 -6.22
N SER A 305 -0.88 -27.49 -6.72
CA SER A 305 0.12 -28.31 -7.41
C SER A 305 0.69 -27.61 -8.64
N GLU A 306 -0.15 -26.93 -9.42
CA GLU A 306 0.32 -26.25 -10.62
C GLU A 306 1.05 -24.95 -10.30
N LEU A 307 0.58 -24.18 -9.31
CA LEU A 307 1.30 -22.99 -8.82
C LEU A 307 2.68 -23.36 -8.26
N LEU A 308 2.81 -24.44 -7.49
CA LEU A 308 4.11 -24.88 -6.97
C LEU A 308 5.04 -25.41 -8.06
N LYS A 309 4.49 -26.03 -9.11
CA LYS A 309 5.27 -26.62 -10.21
C LYS A 309 5.70 -25.57 -11.26
N HIS A 310 4.80 -24.66 -11.60
CA HIS A 310 4.98 -23.69 -12.69
C HIS A 310 5.23 -22.26 -12.18
N GLY A 311 5.08 -22.02 -10.87
CA GLY A 311 5.20 -20.70 -10.29
C GLY A 311 4.17 -19.72 -10.86
N LEU A 312 4.53 -18.44 -10.78
CA LEU A 312 3.77 -17.33 -11.34
C LEU A 312 3.90 -17.20 -12.87
N SER A 313 4.55 -18.16 -13.52
CA SER A 313 4.63 -18.26 -14.98
C SER A 313 3.54 -19.16 -15.58
N TRP A 314 2.66 -19.72 -14.74
CA TRP A 314 1.56 -20.57 -15.17
C TRP A 314 0.61 -19.83 -16.11
N THR A 315 0.36 -20.37 -17.31
CA THR A 315 -0.41 -19.68 -18.37
C THR A 315 -1.89 -19.54 -18.07
N SER A 316 -2.43 -20.40 -17.20
CA SER A 316 -3.84 -20.38 -16.80
C SER A 316 -4.06 -19.64 -15.47
N LEU A 317 -3.05 -18.90 -15.00
CA LEU A 317 -3.10 -18.13 -13.78
C LEU A 317 -4.23 -17.10 -13.85
N SER A 318 -5.10 -17.11 -12.84
CA SER A 318 -6.24 -16.21 -12.70
C SER A 318 -6.05 -15.21 -11.57
N GLU A 319 -6.89 -14.18 -11.52
CA GLU A 319 -6.90 -13.22 -10.40
C GLU A 319 -7.22 -13.90 -9.05
N ALA A 320 -8.09 -14.93 -9.06
CA ALA A 320 -8.41 -15.71 -7.87
C ALA A 320 -7.18 -16.47 -7.35
N ASP A 321 -6.37 -17.04 -8.26
CA ASP A 321 -5.13 -17.73 -7.89
C ASP A 321 -4.13 -16.76 -7.24
N LEU A 322 -3.94 -15.59 -7.84
CA LEU A 322 -3.06 -14.55 -7.29
C LEU A 322 -3.53 -14.04 -5.93
N SER A 323 -4.83 -13.86 -5.76
CA SER A 323 -5.43 -13.37 -4.51
C SER A 323 -5.27 -14.38 -3.36
N ALA A 324 -5.20 -15.68 -3.67
CA ALA A 324 -5.04 -16.73 -2.69
C ALA A 324 -3.57 -16.98 -2.27
N ILE A 325 -2.59 -16.39 -2.95
CA ILE A 325 -1.18 -16.53 -2.58
C ILE A 325 -0.91 -15.76 -1.28
N CYS A 326 -0.43 -16.47 -0.28
CA CYS A 326 0.00 -15.91 1.00
C CYS A 326 1.40 -15.31 0.86
N ILE A 327 1.64 -14.25 1.63
CA ILE A 327 2.92 -13.54 1.66
C ILE A 327 3.44 -13.61 3.08
N GLU A 328 4.42 -14.47 3.28
CA GLU A 328 5.05 -14.59 4.57
C GLU A 328 6.14 -13.54 4.73
N LYS A 329 6.30 -13.05 5.96
CA LYS A 329 7.28 -12.05 6.34
C LYS A 329 8.15 -12.62 7.45
N ARG A 330 9.46 -12.49 7.32
CA ARG A 330 10.41 -12.70 8.42
C ARG A 330 11.24 -11.45 8.64
N ALA A 331 11.53 -11.15 9.91
CA ALA A 331 12.50 -10.14 10.27
C ALA A 331 13.89 -10.77 10.40
N VAL A 332 14.88 -10.18 9.73
CA VAL A 332 16.29 -10.58 9.82
C VAL A 332 17.12 -9.47 10.48
N PRO A 333 17.97 -9.77 11.48
CA PRO A 333 18.87 -8.77 12.04
C PRO A 333 19.72 -8.14 10.94
N THR A 334 19.79 -6.82 10.94
CA THR A 334 20.51 -6.07 9.91
C THR A 334 21.29 -4.90 10.52
N ARG A 335 22.17 -4.33 9.71
CA ARG A 335 22.82 -3.05 10.00
C ARG A 335 22.59 -2.15 8.81
N LEU A 336 22.34 -0.87 9.07
CA LEU A 336 22.32 0.13 8.01
C LEU A 336 23.71 0.17 7.36
N ALA A 337 23.77 -0.09 6.06
CA ALA A 337 24.96 0.01 5.24
C ALA A 337 24.64 0.87 4.01
N GLY A 338 25.63 1.59 3.49
CA GLY A 338 25.48 2.44 2.31
C GLY A 338 25.41 3.95 2.60
N GLY A 339 25.21 4.74 1.55
CA GLY A 339 25.29 6.21 1.58
C GLY A 339 24.19 6.88 2.40
N ASP A 340 22.99 6.30 2.45
CA ASP A 340 21.83 6.89 3.14
C ASP A 340 21.75 6.51 4.63
N GLN A 341 22.81 5.87 5.16
CA GLN A 341 22.89 5.40 6.54
C GLN A 341 22.65 6.53 7.55
N GLN A 342 23.14 7.75 7.29
CA GLN A 342 22.99 8.86 8.23
C GLN A 342 21.53 9.32 8.32
N VAL A 343 20.84 9.45 7.18
CA VAL A 343 19.43 9.83 7.11
C VAL A 343 18.58 8.77 7.80
N LEU A 344 18.83 7.49 7.52
CA LEU A 344 18.12 6.38 8.15
C LEU A 344 18.38 6.32 9.67
N LYS A 345 19.62 6.55 10.12
CA LYS A 345 19.93 6.66 11.55
C LYS A 345 19.13 7.79 12.19
N GLN A 346 19.18 8.99 11.61
CA GLN A 346 18.42 10.15 12.13
C GLN A 346 16.92 9.87 12.17
N HIS A 347 16.37 9.21 11.15
CA HIS A 347 14.96 8.83 11.10
C HIS A 347 14.60 7.84 12.21
N PHE A 348 15.42 6.82 12.45
CA PHE A 348 15.18 5.80 13.47
C PHE A 348 15.62 6.20 14.89
N ASP A 349 16.46 7.22 15.05
CA ASP A 349 16.93 7.69 16.37
C ASP A 349 15.86 8.49 17.14
N LEU A 350 14.73 8.80 16.49
CA LEU A 350 13.60 9.50 17.10
C LEU A 350 12.78 8.62 18.06
N SER A 351 12.89 7.29 18.00
CA SER A 351 12.18 6.39 18.91
C SER A 351 12.86 5.02 19.09
N ASN A 352 12.57 4.35 20.23
CA ASN A 352 13.02 2.99 20.53
C ASN A 352 12.23 1.91 19.77
N LEU A 353 11.08 2.28 19.23
CA LEU A 353 10.23 1.46 18.36
C LEU A 353 9.88 2.30 17.14
N SER A 354 10.34 1.88 15.97
CA SER A 354 10.07 2.57 14.71
C SER A 354 10.00 1.57 13.55
N ARG A 355 9.05 1.77 12.64
CA ARG A 355 8.89 0.98 11.42
C ARG A 355 8.87 1.91 10.21
N ALA A 356 9.81 1.75 9.29
CA ALA A 356 9.91 2.55 8.07
C ALA A 356 10.07 1.65 6.84
N GLY A 357 9.36 1.97 5.76
CA GLY A 357 9.69 1.47 4.44
C GLY A 357 10.77 2.36 3.86
N TYR A 358 11.95 1.82 3.63
CA TYR A 358 13.01 2.51 2.91
C TYR A 358 12.69 2.51 1.42
N PRO A 359 12.49 3.69 0.80
CA PRO A 359 12.03 3.83 -0.58
C PRO A 359 13.20 3.85 -1.57
N GLY A 360 14.12 2.88 -1.43
CA GLY A 360 15.34 2.81 -2.25
C GLY A 360 15.03 2.68 -3.74
N GLY A 361 13.95 1.98 -4.09
CA GLY A 361 13.50 1.79 -5.46
C GLY A 361 13.06 3.10 -6.11
N LEU A 362 12.19 3.85 -5.44
CA LEU A 362 11.77 5.20 -5.85
C LEU A 362 12.99 6.13 -5.98
N VAL A 363 13.86 6.18 -4.96
CA VAL A 363 15.06 7.03 -4.96
C VAL A 363 15.97 6.70 -6.15
N LYS A 364 16.14 5.41 -6.47
CA LYS A 364 16.91 4.96 -7.64
C LYS A 364 16.27 5.43 -8.95
N VAL A 365 14.96 5.25 -9.13
CA VAL A 365 14.26 5.69 -10.37
C VAL A 365 14.41 7.20 -10.56
N VAL A 366 14.18 7.99 -9.52
CA VAL A 366 14.31 9.45 -9.58
C VAL A 366 15.74 9.86 -9.93
N THR A 367 16.73 9.30 -9.25
CA THR A 367 18.15 9.62 -9.50
C THR A 367 18.53 9.30 -10.94
N GLN A 368 18.17 8.10 -11.40
CA GLN A 368 18.43 7.65 -12.77
C GLN A 368 17.75 8.54 -13.81
N ALA A 369 16.50 8.95 -13.57
CA ALA A 369 15.79 9.87 -14.46
C ALA A 369 16.56 11.19 -14.63
N PHE A 370 17.09 11.77 -13.53
CA PHE A 370 17.90 12.99 -13.58
C PHE A 370 19.30 12.84 -14.21
N GLU A 371 19.85 11.64 -14.23
CA GLU A 371 21.13 11.36 -14.87
C GLU A 371 20.95 11.15 -16.38
N GLU A 372 19.89 10.44 -16.76
CA GLU A 372 19.76 9.91 -18.10
C GLU A 372 18.87 10.76 -19.01
N CYS A 373 17.68 11.19 -18.56
CA CYS A 373 16.66 11.74 -19.45
C CYS A 373 16.09 13.10 -19.04
N LEU A 374 15.99 13.45 -17.75
CA LEU A 374 15.54 14.78 -17.35
C LEU A 374 16.61 15.84 -17.64
N LYS A 375 16.18 17.04 -18.04
CA LYS A 375 17.04 18.21 -18.14
C LYS A 375 17.55 18.63 -16.75
N PRO A 376 18.67 19.37 -16.65
CA PRO A 376 19.12 19.93 -15.37
C PRO A 376 18.07 20.79 -14.67
N THR A 377 17.22 21.48 -15.44
CA THR A 377 16.09 22.28 -14.97
C THR A 377 14.76 21.52 -14.94
N GLY A 378 14.77 20.22 -15.26
CA GLY A 378 13.57 19.40 -15.32
C GLY A 378 13.04 19.07 -13.92
N CYS A 379 11.80 18.58 -13.88
CA CYS A 379 11.14 18.20 -12.64
C CYS A 379 10.58 16.77 -12.73
N PHE A 380 10.74 16.00 -11.67
CA PHE A 380 10.05 14.73 -11.47
C PHE A 380 8.87 14.97 -10.53
N VAL A 381 7.67 14.67 -11.00
CA VAL A 381 6.40 14.84 -10.27
C VAL A 381 5.87 13.45 -9.91
N ILE A 382 5.74 13.18 -8.62
CA ILE A 382 5.08 11.98 -8.10
C ILE A 382 3.78 12.40 -7.44
N ALA A 383 2.67 11.71 -7.70
CA ALA A 383 1.43 11.90 -6.94
C ALA A 383 0.86 10.55 -6.52
N ASP A 384 0.49 10.42 -5.25
CA ASP A 384 -0.02 9.17 -4.69
C ASP A 384 -1.09 9.42 -3.63
N CYS A 385 -1.89 8.41 -3.34
CA CYS A 385 -2.92 8.48 -2.31
C CYS A 385 -2.31 8.17 -0.94
N GLY A 386 -2.46 9.11 0.00
CA GLY A 386 -2.22 8.82 1.39
C GLY A 386 -3.44 8.14 1.96
N SER A 387 -3.45 6.80 1.99
CA SER A 387 -4.38 6.09 2.88
C SER A 387 -3.92 6.36 4.31
N TYR A 388 -4.53 7.35 4.96
CA TYR A 388 -4.52 7.43 6.40
C TYR A 388 -5.54 6.39 6.86
N ASP A 389 -5.09 5.17 7.16
CA ASP A 389 -5.93 4.15 7.78
C ASP A 389 -6.41 4.68 9.15
N HIS A 390 -7.51 5.43 9.12
CA HIS A 390 -8.35 5.67 10.27
C HIS A 390 -9.42 4.59 10.24
N GLY A 391 -9.01 3.37 10.61
CA GLY A 391 -9.94 2.34 11.02
C GLY A 391 -10.91 2.96 12.05
N SER A 392 -12.21 2.87 11.75
CA SER A 392 -13.30 3.42 12.56
C SER A 392 -13.43 2.77 13.95
N ASP A 393 -12.58 1.79 14.26
CA ASP A 393 -12.22 1.37 15.59
C ASP A 393 -10.70 1.45 15.67
N GLY A 394 -10.13 2.09 16.70
CA GLY A 394 -8.69 2.31 16.90
C GLY A 394 -7.82 1.04 17.06
N GLY A 395 -8.17 -0.06 16.41
CA GLY A 395 -7.28 -1.16 16.08
C GLY A 395 -6.40 -0.74 14.90
N VAL A 396 -5.09 -0.79 15.13
CA VAL A 396 -4.09 -0.74 14.07
C VAL A 396 -4.34 -1.94 13.16
N VAL A 397 -5.09 -1.76 12.08
CA VAL A 397 -5.05 -2.72 10.97
C VAL A 397 -3.62 -2.64 10.47
N THR A 398 -2.82 -3.67 10.73
CA THR A 398 -1.49 -3.80 10.14
C THR A 398 -1.67 -3.77 8.62
N PRO A 399 -1.26 -2.71 7.91
CA PRO A 399 -1.45 -2.59 6.46
C PRO A 399 -0.61 -3.61 5.67
N GLU A 400 0.17 -4.43 6.39
CA GLU A 400 1.16 -5.35 5.86
C GLU A 400 0.56 -6.71 5.44
N LEU A 401 -0.68 -7.05 5.83
CA LEU A 401 -1.25 -8.39 5.58
C LEU A 401 -2.78 -8.36 5.44
N LEU A 402 -3.27 -8.29 4.20
CA LEU A 402 -4.60 -8.81 3.85
C LEU A 402 -4.49 -9.54 2.51
N SER A 403 -4.96 -10.78 2.49
CA SER A 403 -4.87 -11.82 1.44
C SER A 403 -5.47 -11.43 0.08
N SER A 404 -4.87 -10.45 -0.58
CA SER A 404 -5.31 -9.99 -1.90
C SER A 404 -4.19 -10.01 -2.94
N GLY A 405 -3.01 -10.54 -2.60
CA GLY A 405 -1.84 -10.53 -3.48
C GLY A 405 -1.41 -9.12 -3.93
N ARG A 406 -1.86 -8.09 -3.24
CA ARG A 406 -1.47 -6.69 -3.43
C ARG A 406 -0.60 -6.32 -2.24
N VAL A 407 0.68 -6.05 -2.48
CA VAL A 407 1.67 -6.05 -1.40
C VAL A 407 2.51 -4.79 -1.41
N ALA A 408 2.73 -4.29 -0.19
CA ALA A 408 3.69 -3.25 0.17
C ALA A 408 3.52 -1.96 -0.63
N ARG A 409 2.54 -1.16 -0.20
CA ARG A 409 2.42 0.23 -0.64
C ARG A 409 3.42 1.07 0.12
N TYR A 410 4.09 2.00 -0.55
CA TYR A 410 4.71 3.10 0.15
C TYR A 410 3.64 3.84 0.97
N ARG A 411 3.89 3.99 2.25
CA ARG A 411 3.05 4.81 3.14
C ARG A 411 3.42 6.28 2.94
N PRO A 412 2.55 7.23 3.32
CA PRO A 412 2.90 8.65 3.31
C PRO A 412 4.24 8.95 4.00
N LEU A 413 4.53 8.27 5.12
CA LEU A 413 5.80 8.40 5.85
C LEU A 413 7.02 7.95 5.04
N ASP A 414 6.86 6.99 4.14
CA ASP A 414 7.94 6.48 3.31
C ASP A 414 8.31 7.52 2.24
N PHE A 415 7.35 8.32 1.75
CA PHE A 415 7.63 9.47 0.86
C PHE A 415 8.35 10.63 1.57
N LEU A 416 8.05 10.86 2.85
CA LEU A 416 8.82 11.83 3.67
C LEU A 416 10.26 11.36 3.90
N LEU A 417 10.47 10.04 4.05
CA LEU A 417 11.82 9.49 4.08
C LEU A 417 12.52 9.63 2.73
N ALA A 418 11.81 9.39 1.61
CA ALA A 418 12.34 9.63 0.27
C ALA A 418 12.78 11.09 0.08
N GLU A 419 11.99 12.04 0.58
CA GLU A 419 12.34 13.47 0.58
C GLU A 419 13.68 13.72 1.28
N GLN A 420 13.86 13.25 2.51
CA GLN A 420 15.09 13.45 3.27
C GLN A 420 16.31 12.85 2.55
N ILE A 421 16.15 11.65 1.97
CA ILE A 421 17.21 10.97 1.23
C ILE A 421 17.57 11.77 -0.03
N LEU A 422 16.59 12.15 -0.84
CA LEU A 422 16.83 12.91 -2.07
C LEU A 422 17.42 14.29 -1.78
N GLN A 423 16.98 14.98 -0.73
CA GLN A 423 17.58 16.24 -0.29
C GLN A 423 19.06 16.07 0.10
N SER A 424 19.40 14.98 0.80
CA SER A 424 20.81 14.66 1.13
C SER A 424 21.68 14.41 -0.11
N ARG A 425 21.06 14.06 -1.24
CA ARG A 425 21.71 13.83 -2.54
C ARG A 425 21.72 15.07 -3.44
N GLY A 426 21.35 16.25 -2.92
CA GLY A 426 21.40 17.52 -3.65
C GLY A 426 20.17 17.80 -4.52
N PHE A 427 19.06 17.12 -4.28
CA PHE A 427 17.78 17.48 -4.88
C PHE A 427 17.04 18.51 -4.03
N ARG A 428 16.28 19.39 -4.68
CA ARG A 428 15.21 20.15 -4.03
C ARG A 428 13.93 19.33 -4.15
N VAL A 429 13.35 19.02 -3.00
CA VAL A 429 12.12 18.24 -2.91
C VAL A 429 11.08 19.02 -2.11
N ALA A 430 9.82 18.96 -2.55
CA ALA A 430 8.67 19.43 -1.79
C ALA A 430 7.58 18.36 -1.80
N VAL A 431 7.15 17.91 -0.62
CA VAL A 431 5.97 17.05 -0.44
C VAL A 431 4.83 17.93 0.06
N ILE A 432 3.76 18.05 -0.73
CA ILE A 432 2.60 18.90 -0.43
C ILE A 432 1.30 18.12 -0.63
N SER A 433 0.21 18.56 0.01
CA SER A 433 -1.10 17.93 -0.24
C SER A 433 -1.57 18.21 -1.68
N VAL A 434 -2.39 17.32 -2.24
CA VAL A 434 -3.02 17.55 -3.57
C VAL A 434 -3.81 18.85 -3.57
N MET A 435 -4.48 19.17 -2.46
CA MET A 435 -5.27 20.40 -2.33
C MET A 435 -4.38 21.65 -2.36
N ASP A 436 -3.27 21.65 -1.62
CA ASP A 436 -2.32 22.77 -1.63
C ASP A 436 -1.69 22.95 -3.02
N PHE A 437 -1.35 21.84 -3.69
CA PHE A 437 -0.88 21.86 -5.07
C PHE A 437 -1.92 22.45 -6.03
N VAL A 438 -3.18 22.06 -5.90
CA VAL A 438 -4.25 22.60 -6.74
C VAL A 438 -4.45 24.09 -6.49
N PHE A 439 -4.50 24.52 -5.23
CA PHE A 439 -4.70 25.94 -4.88
C PHE A 439 -3.48 26.82 -5.15
N SER A 440 -2.27 26.26 -5.31
CA SER A 440 -1.11 27.04 -5.75
C SER A 440 -1.15 27.39 -7.24
N HIS A 441 -1.98 26.71 -8.04
CA HIS A 441 -2.03 26.87 -9.49
C HIS A 441 -3.41 27.26 -10.05
N LEU A 442 -4.47 27.12 -9.26
CA LEU A 442 -5.85 27.45 -9.65
C LEU A 442 -6.50 28.33 -8.57
N ASP A 443 -7.33 29.30 -8.98
CA ASP A 443 -8.14 30.06 -8.04
C ASP A 443 -9.27 29.16 -7.51
N GLN A 444 -9.42 29.10 -6.18
CA GLN A 444 -10.46 28.32 -5.51
C GLN A 444 -11.86 28.65 -6.05
N LYS A 445 -12.10 29.89 -6.49
CA LYS A 445 -13.39 30.32 -7.05
C LYS A 445 -13.71 29.71 -8.41
N GLU A 446 -12.70 29.20 -9.12
CA GLU A 446 -12.85 28.57 -10.43
C GLU A 446 -13.19 27.07 -10.30
N LEU A 447 -13.11 26.50 -9.09
CA LEU A 447 -13.34 25.09 -8.86
C LEU A 447 -14.79 24.81 -8.44
N PRO A 448 -15.47 23.86 -9.10
CA PRO A 448 -16.78 23.39 -8.64
C PRO A 448 -16.69 22.84 -7.21
N GLU A 449 -17.71 23.07 -6.38
CA GLU A 449 -17.75 22.52 -5.00
C GLU A 449 -17.51 21.01 -4.96
N ARG A 450 -18.00 20.29 -5.97
CA ARG A 450 -17.78 18.84 -6.11
C ARG A 450 -16.30 18.49 -6.19
N ALA A 451 -15.50 19.24 -6.94
CA ALA A 451 -14.07 18.98 -7.07
C ALA A 451 -13.33 19.24 -5.75
N ILE A 452 -13.76 20.26 -4.99
CA ILE A 452 -13.22 20.54 -3.66
C ILE A 452 -13.54 19.38 -2.70
N ARG A 453 -14.78 18.87 -2.71
CA ARG A 453 -15.17 17.71 -1.88
C ARG A 453 -14.43 16.44 -2.26
N GLU A 454 -14.20 16.20 -3.55
CA GLU A 454 -13.43 15.05 -4.04
C GLU A 454 -11.98 15.08 -3.54
N MET A 455 -11.38 16.28 -3.42
CA MET A 455 -10.01 16.44 -2.86
C MET A 455 -9.96 16.44 -1.33
N GLN A 456 -11.08 16.71 -0.65
CA GLN A 456 -11.21 16.73 0.82
C GLN A 456 -11.63 15.38 1.42
N GLY A 457 -11.90 14.36 0.58
CA GLY A 457 -12.30 13.04 1.03
C GLY A 457 -11.22 12.32 1.86
N GLU A 458 -11.61 11.19 2.47
CA GLU A 458 -10.79 10.38 3.41
C GLU A 458 -9.47 9.85 2.81
N ASP A 459 -9.33 9.87 1.47
CA ASP A 459 -8.09 9.55 0.74
C ASP A 459 -7.29 10.82 0.39
N SER A 460 -6.77 11.54 1.39
CA SER A 460 -5.96 12.74 1.12
C SER A 460 -4.66 12.37 0.39
N GLY A 461 -4.61 12.64 -0.91
CA GLY A 461 -3.40 12.45 -1.73
C GLY A 461 -2.34 13.52 -1.48
N PHE A 462 -1.10 13.22 -1.87
CA PHE A 462 0.00 14.17 -1.86
C PHE A 462 0.67 14.24 -3.24
N VAL A 463 1.43 15.32 -3.45
CA VAL A 463 2.28 15.54 -4.62
C VAL A 463 3.70 15.79 -4.12
N MET A 464 4.66 15.03 -4.64
CA MET A 464 6.08 15.20 -4.42
C MET A 464 6.70 15.79 -5.68
N LEU A 465 7.24 17.00 -5.56
CA LEU A 465 7.90 17.73 -6.64
C LEU A 465 9.41 17.68 -6.41
N ILE A 466 10.17 17.17 -7.39
CA ILE A 466 11.61 16.93 -7.26
C ILE A 466 12.34 17.65 -8.40
N SER A 467 13.35 18.43 -8.06
CA SER A 467 14.22 19.16 -9.01
C SER A 467 15.67 19.12 -8.52
N ARG A 468 16.66 19.45 -9.36
CA ARG A 468 18.04 19.63 -8.88
C ARG A 468 18.14 20.92 -8.06
N ALA A 469 18.90 20.88 -6.96
CA ALA A 469 19.29 22.11 -6.27
C ALA A 469 20.30 22.85 -7.16
N CYS A 470 19.89 24.01 -7.69
CA CYS A 470 20.76 24.89 -8.47
C CYS A 470 21.84 25.56 -7.63
#